data_AF-A0A3M1FTT9-F1
#
_entry.id   AF-A0A3M1FTT9-F1
#
_cell.length_a   1.000
_cell.length_b   1.000
_cell.length_c   1.000
_cell.angle_alpha   90.00
_cell.angle_beta   90.00
_cell.angle_gamma   90.00
#
_symmetry.space_group_name_H-M   'P 1'
#
loop_
_entity.id
_entity.type
_entity.pdbx_description
1 polymer ?
#
loop_
_entity_poly.entity_id
_entity_poly.type
_entity_poly.pdbx_seq_one_letter_code
_entity_poly.pdbx_strand_id
1 'polypeptide(L)'
;MKNLMVLFWASAVFVSFSAAAMDVEETLRIKNEIQQAKDEYKLCRARAKTEYDLQICQMKAHAARAKIRSEIYRSKLSAQVEEKRRLIASSPMFKCLEHAHGPEQVSACLKIYKNKKKEEDGHAVDP
;
A
#
# COMPACT_ATOMS: atom_id res chain seq x y z
N MET A 1 41.97 8.22 4.88
CA MET A 1 40.61 7.73 5.21
C MET A 1 39.57 8.81 4.94
N LYS A 2 39.43 9.24 3.67
CA LYS A 2 38.41 10.18 3.21
C LYS A 2 37.87 9.55 1.94
N ASN A 3 36.72 8.87 2.01
CA ASN A 3 35.87 8.43 0.89
C ASN A 3 34.84 7.34 1.26
N LEU A 4 34.40 7.24 2.53
CA LEU A 4 33.38 6.26 2.92
C LEU A 4 32.05 6.86 3.41
N MET A 5 31.93 8.18 3.51
CA MET A 5 30.70 8.84 4.02
C MET A 5 29.81 9.50 2.96
N VAL A 6 30.05 9.24 1.67
CA VAL A 6 29.23 9.82 0.56
C VAL A 6 28.22 8.80 -0.01
N LEU A 7 28.28 7.53 0.37
CA LEU A 7 27.44 6.48 -0.24
C LEU A 7 26.10 6.20 0.46
N PHE A 8 25.80 6.84 1.60
CA PHE A 8 24.48 6.73 2.24
C PHE A 8 23.38 7.61 1.62
N TRP A 9 23.66 8.25 0.47
CA TRP A 9 22.66 8.95 -0.34
C TRP A 9 22.09 8.09 -1.48
N ALA A 10 22.59 6.86 -1.67
CA ALA A 10 22.25 6.00 -2.80
C ALA A 10 21.60 4.66 -2.40
N SER A 11 21.12 4.50 -1.17
CA SER A 11 20.30 3.32 -0.81
C SER A 11 18.84 3.54 -1.22
N ALA A 12 18.60 3.33 -2.52
CA ALA A 12 17.47 2.59 -3.07
C ALA A 12 16.18 2.56 -2.21
N VAL A 13 15.47 3.68 -2.17
CA VAL A 13 13.99 3.65 -2.18
C VAL A 13 13.54 4.80 -3.07
N PHE A 14 13.84 4.68 -4.36
CA PHE A 14 12.91 5.20 -5.35
C PHE A 14 11.66 4.37 -5.11
N VAL A 15 10.66 4.96 -4.45
CA VAL A 15 9.38 4.30 -4.23
C VAL A 15 8.89 3.91 -5.60
N SER A 16 8.89 2.61 -5.91
CA SER A 16 8.21 2.08 -7.09
C SER A 16 6.74 2.46 -6.92
N PHE A 17 6.37 3.56 -7.56
CA PHE A 17 4.99 4.01 -7.73
C PHE A 17 4.32 2.99 -8.65
N SER A 18 3.92 1.85 -8.10
CA SER A 18 2.98 0.96 -8.75
C SER A 18 1.64 1.70 -8.77
N ALA A 19 1.35 2.36 -9.88
CA ALA A 19 0.17 3.20 -10.14
C ALA A 19 -1.18 2.46 -10.08
N ALA A 20 -1.20 1.20 -9.64
CA ALA A 20 -2.38 0.35 -9.70
C ALA A 20 -3.41 0.61 -8.59
N ALA A 21 -3.15 1.51 -7.63
CA ALA A 21 -4.07 1.70 -6.50
C ALA A 21 -4.03 3.07 -5.80
N MET A 22 -3.28 4.05 -6.32
CA MET A 22 -3.19 5.39 -5.70
C MET A 22 -3.82 6.43 -6.61
N ASP A 23 -4.72 7.22 -6.05
CA ASP A 23 -5.36 8.32 -6.75
C ASP A 23 -4.32 9.35 -7.23
N VAL A 24 -4.60 10.00 -8.36
CA VAL A 24 -3.67 10.97 -8.98
C VAL A 24 -3.42 12.14 -8.04
N GLU A 25 -4.46 12.58 -7.32
CA GLU A 25 -4.36 13.63 -6.31
C GLU A 25 -3.48 13.21 -5.13
N GLU A 26 -3.65 12.00 -4.61
CA GLU A 26 -2.84 11.47 -3.51
C GLU A 26 -1.36 11.33 -3.92
N THR A 27 -1.12 10.90 -5.15
CA THR A 27 0.21 10.81 -5.75
C THR A 27 0.90 12.18 -5.83
N LEU A 28 0.17 13.20 -6.29
CA LEU A 28 0.68 14.57 -6.35
C LEU A 28 0.94 15.14 -4.95
N ARG A 29 0.05 14.89 -3.99
CA ARG A 29 0.23 15.28 -2.58
C ARG A 29 1.53 14.70 -2.02
N ILE A 30 1.72 13.39 -2.13
CA ILE A 30 2.91 12.69 -1.62
C ILE A 30 4.19 13.20 -2.30
N LYS A 31 4.13 13.47 -3.61
CA LYS A 31 5.26 14.05 -4.34
C LYS A 31 5.64 15.42 -3.78
N ASN A 32 4.67 16.27 -3.49
CA ASN A 32 4.89 17.58 -2.89
C ASN A 32 5.45 17.46 -1.47
N GLU A 33 4.93 16.56 -0.64
CA GLU A 33 5.43 16.32 0.72
C GLU A 33 6.89 15.81 0.72
N ILE A 34 7.24 14.91 -0.22
CA ILE A 34 8.62 14.45 -0.39
C ILE A 34 9.54 15.62 -0.76
N GLN A 35 9.08 16.49 -1.64
CA GLN A 35 9.86 17.65 -2.08
C GLN A 35 10.05 18.64 -0.94
N GLN A 36 8.98 18.95 -0.21
CA GLN A 36 9.03 19.81 0.97
C GLN A 36 10.00 19.26 2.03
N ALA A 37 9.92 17.97 2.36
CA ALA A 37 10.82 17.35 3.33
C ALA A 37 12.30 17.41 2.89
N LYS A 38 12.59 17.35 1.59
CA LYS A 38 13.95 17.55 1.06
C LYS A 38 14.41 18.99 1.24
N ASP A 39 13.55 19.95 0.96
CA ASP A 39 13.91 21.37 1.04
C ASP A 39 14.06 21.83 2.50
N GLU A 40 13.22 21.33 3.40
CA GLU A 40 13.38 21.52 4.86
C GLU A 40 14.69 20.93 5.37
N TYR A 41 15.08 19.73 4.91
CA TYR A 41 16.37 19.15 5.26
C TYR A 41 17.56 19.97 4.74
N LYS A 42 17.49 20.45 3.48
CA LYS A 42 18.53 21.32 2.91
C LYS A 42 18.67 22.61 3.72
N LEU A 43 17.54 23.24 4.08
CA LEU A 43 17.53 24.46 4.88
C LEU A 43 18.10 24.22 6.28
N CYS A 44 17.70 23.12 6.93
CA CYS A 44 18.21 22.72 8.24
C CYS A 44 19.72 22.52 8.19
N ARG A 45 20.20 21.75 7.20
CA ARG A 45 21.62 21.48 7.00
C ARG A 45 22.43 22.77 6.73
N ALA A 46 21.88 23.71 5.97
CA ALA A 46 22.54 24.98 5.69
C ALA A 46 22.68 25.87 6.95
N ARG A 47 21.79 25.71 7.93
CA ARG A 47 21.80 26.46 9.20
C ARG A 47 22.56 25.77 10.32
N ALA A 48 22.87 24.48 10.16
CA ALA A 48 23.60 23.69 11.15
C ALA A 48 25.02 24.25 11.34
N LYS A 49 25.39 24.56 12.59
CA LYS A 49 26.72 25.07 12.94
C LYS A 49 27.57 24.03 13.65
N THR A 50 26.91 23.04 14.24
CA THR A 50 27.54 21.95 14.99
C THR A 50 27.20 20.60 14.39
N GLU A 51 28.00 19.59 14.74
CA GLU A 51 27.73 18.21 14.37
C GLU A 51 26.42 17.70 15.00
N TYR A 52 26.08 18.19 16.20
CA TYR A 52 24.81 17.91 16.84
C TYR A 52 23.61 18.47 16.05
N ASP A 53 23.71 19.69 15.50
CA ASP A 53 22.68 20.26 14.63
C ASP A 53 22.46 19.41 13.38
N LEU A 54 23.56 18.90 12.77
CA LEU A 54 23.49 18.01 11.62
C LEU A 54 22.77 16.70 11.96
N GLN A 55 23.03 16.11 13.14
CA GLN A 55 22.32 14.93 13.61
C GLN A 55 20.83 15.21 13.82
N ILE A 56 20.47 16.36 14.39
CA ILE A 56 19.06 16.77 14.51
C ILE A 56 18.40 16.88 13.13
N CYS A 57 19.05 17.52 12.16
CA CYS A 57 18.52 17.65 10.81
C CYS A 57 18.30 16.27 10.15
N GLN A 58 19.25 15.35 10.34
CA GLN A 58 19.13 13.97 9.86
C GLN A 58 17.94 13.26 10.51
N MET A 59 17.81 13.31 11.84
CA MET A 59 16.69 12.69 12.56
C MET A 59 15.33 13.23 12.07
N LYS A 60 15.22 14.54 11.88
CA LYS A 60 14.00 15.17 11.34
C LYS A 60 13.67 14.67 9.92
N ALA A 61 14.67 14.59 9.04
CA ALA A 61 14.48 14.06 7.69
C ALA A 61 14.10 12.57 7.70
N HIS A 62 14.68 11.78 8.60
CA HIS A 62 14.31 10.37 8.77
C HIS A 62 12.86 10.22 9.26
N ALA A 63 12.43 11.01 10.24
CA ALA A 63 11.06 11.02 10.74
C ALA A 63 10.06 11.39 9.64
N ALA A 64 10.35 12.44 8.85
CA ALA A 64 9.51 12.85 7.73
C ALA A 64 9.39 11.74 6.67
N ARG A 65 10.51 11.09 6.31
CA ARG A 65 10.51 9.95 5.37
C ARG A 65 9.72 8.76 5.90
N ALA A 66 9.84 8.44 7.18
CA ALA A 66 9.11 7.35 7.82
C ALA A 66 7.59 7.62 7.80
N LYS A 67 7.17 8.86 8.09
CA LYS A 67 5.77 9.28 8.03
C LYS A 67 5.19 9.10 6.62
N ILE A 68 5.84 9.69 5.61
CA ILE A 68 5.39 9.59 4.21
C ILE A 68 5.30 8.12 3.77
N ARG A 69 6.29 7.30 4.14
CA ARG A 69 6.29 5.87 3.83
C ARG A 69 5.11 5.14 4.49
N SER A 70 4.83 5.44 5.76
CA SER A 70 3.69 4.86 6.47
C SER A 70 2.35 5.22 5.81
N GLU A 71 2.20 6.45 5.32
CA GLU A 71 0.99 6.88 4.60
C GLU A 71 0.81 6.11 3.29
N ILE A 72 1.87 5.98 2.49
CA ILE A 72 1.85 5.17 1.26
C ILE A 72 1.44 3.73 1.54
N TYR A 73 2.01 3.10 2.59
CA TYR A 73 1.65 1.73 2.94
C TYR A 73 0.20 1.62 3.39
N ARG A 74 -0.29 2.57 4.19
CA ARG A 74 -1.68 2.58 4.64
C ARG A 74 -2.64 2.71 3.46
N SER A 75 -2.38 3.65 2.54
CA SER A 75 -3.20 3.84 1.33
C SER A 75 -3.24 2.57 0.46
N LYS A 76 -2.07 1.98 0.18
CA LYS A 76 -1.99 0.72 -0.57
C LYS A 76 -2.73 -0.43 0.11
N LEU A 77 -2.60 -0.56 1.43
CA LEU A 77 -3.30 -1.59 2.19
C LEU A 77 -4.81 -1.37 2.15
N SER A 78 -5.28 -0.13 2.32
CA SER A 78 -6.72 0.16 2.23
C SER A 78 -7.28 -0.17 0.86
N ALA A 79 -6.56 0.15 -0.22
CA ALA A 79 -7.00 -0.16 -1.57
C ALA A 79 -7.06 -1.68 -1.81
N GLN A 80 -6.07 -2.45 -1.32
CA GLN A 80 -6.11 -3.92 -1.39
C GLN A 80 -7.26 -4.52 -0.59
N VAL A 81 -7.52 -4.01 0.62
CA VAL A 81 -8.65 -4.46 1.45
C VAL A 81 -9.97 -4.17 0.75
N GLU A 82 -10.12 -2.98 0.17
CA GLU A 82 -11.33 -2.59 -0.53
C GLU A 82 -11.55 -3.45 -1.78
N GLU A 83 -10.50 -3.74 -2.54
CA GLU A 83 -10.59 -4.67 -3.66
C GLU A 83 -11.00 -6.08 -3.22
N LYS A 84 -10.41 -6.60 -2.14
CA LYS A 84 -10.83 -7.89 -1.58
C LYS A 84 -12.29 -7.88 -1.11
N ARG A 85 -12.77 -6.78 -0.51
CA ARG A 85 -14.18 -6.62 -0.14
C ARG A 85 -15.08 -6.61 -1.36
N ARG A 86 -14.71 -5.90 -2.43
CA ARG A 86 -15.45 -5.90 -3.70
C ARG A 86 -15.52 -7.29 -4.33
N LEU A 87 -14.41 -8.03 -4.35
CA LEU A 87 -14.36 -9.40 -4.85
C LEU A 87 -15.22 -10.37 -4.01
N ILE A 88 -15.25 -10.19 -2.69
CA ILE A 88 -16.15 -10.96 -1.81
C ILE A 88 -17.60 -10.59 -2.10
N ALA A 89 -17.94 -9.30 -2.16
CA ALA A 89 -19.30 -8.83 -2.42
C ALA A 89 -19.81 -9.22 -3.82
N SER A 90 -18.92 -9.29 -4.82
CA SER A 90 -19.24 -9.74 -6.16
C SER A 90 -19.34 -11.26 -6.29
N SER A 91 -18.88 -12.01 -5.29
CA SER A 91 -18.91 -13.47 -5.28
C SER A 91 -20.36 -13.98 -5.40
N PRO A 92 -20.63 -14.96 -6.29
CA PRO A 92 -21.95 -15.57 -6.42
C PRO A 92 -22.48 -16.14 -5.10
N MET A 93 -21.59 -16.66 -4.25
CA MET A 93 -21.95 -17.15 -2.93
C MET A 93 -22.45 -16.01 -2.04
N PHE A 94 -21.70 -14.91 -1.97
CA PHE A 94 -22.04 -13.78 -1.10
C PHE A 94 -23.39 -13.16 -1.49
N LYS A 95 -23.60 -12.94 -2.80
CA LYS A 95 -24.89 -12.44 -3.31
C LYS A 95 -26.06 -13.36 -3.00
N CYS A 96 -25.87 -14.67 -3.10
CA CYS A 96 -26.89 -15.65 -2.77
C CYS A 96 -27.22 -15.62 -1.27
N LEU A 97 -26.19 -15.54 -0.42
CA LEU A 97 -26.34 -15.47 1.03
C LEU A 97 -26.97 -14.16 1.50
N GLU A 98 -26.72 -13.04 0.82
CA GLU A 98 -27.31 -11.73 1.13
C GLU A 98 -28.85 -11.74 1.02
N HIS A 99 -29.40 -12.57 0.13
CA HIS A 99 -30.84 -12.71 -0.09
C HIS A 99 -31.46 -13.93 0.62
N ALA A 100 -30.67 -14.67 1.40
CA ALA A 100 -31.12 -15.85 2.11
C ALA A 100 -31.69 -15.46 3.48
N HIS A 101 -33.02 -15.54 3.62
CA HIS A 101 -33.74 -15.17 4.85
C HIS A 101 -34.04 -16.38 5.77
N GLY A 102 -33.45 -17.54 5.50
CA GLY A 102 -33.66 -18.75 6.30
C GLY A 102 -32.68 -19.89 6.01
N PRO A 103 -32.59 -20.89 6.91
CA PRO A 103 -31.59 -21.96 6.83
C PRO A 103 -31.69 -22.81 5.56
N GLU A 104 -32.90 -22.98 5.00
CA GLU A 104 -33.09 -23.72 3.75
C GLU A 104 -32.51 -22.98 2.54
N GLN A 105 -32.67 -21.66 2.48
CA GLN A 105 -32.13 -20.81 1.41
C GLN A 105 -30.59 -20.73 1.49
N VAL A 106 -30.04 -20.63 2.71
CA VAL A 106 -28.60 -20.71 2.96
C VAL A 106 -28.05 -22.08 2.50
N SER A 107 -28.75 -23.17 2.81
CA SER A 107 -28.36 -24.51 2.35
C SER A 107 -28.41 -24.65 0.83
N ALA A 108 -29.37 -24.02 0.15
CA ALA A 108 -29.46 -24.03 -1.30
C ALA A 108 -28.28 -23.27 -1.95
N CYS A 109 -27.93 -22.08 -1.43
CA CYS A 109 -26.77 -21.32 -1.88
C CYS A 109 -25.47 -22.12 -1.75
N LEU A 110 -25.26 -22.82 -0.63
CA LEU A 110 -24.10 -23.67 -0.39
C LEU A 110 -24.01 -24.85 -1.38
N LYS A 111 -25.15 -25.46 -1.74
CA LYS A 111 -25.20 -26.55 -2.73
C LYS A 111 -24.83 -26.05 -4.13
N ILE A 112 -25.39 -24.92 -4.55
CA ILE A 112 -25.09 -24.30 -5.86
C ILE A 112 -23.60 -23.98 -5.97
N TYR A 113 -23.03 -23.38 -4.94
CA TYR A 113 -21.60 -23.06 -4.93
C TYR A 113 -20.71 -24.30 -4.97
N LYS A 114 -21.01 -25.34 -4.18
CA LYS A 114 -20.24 -26.59 -4.18
C LYS A 114 -20.27 -27.28 -5.54
N ASN A 115 -21.39 -27.22 -6.26
CA ASN A 115 -21.50 -27.80 -7.60
C ASN A 115 -20.68 -27.01 -8.63
N LYS A 116 -20.81 -25.68 -8.65
CA LYS A 116 -20.01 -24.82 -9.54
C LYS A 116 -18.51 -24.96 -9.32
N LYS A 117 -18.07 -25.02 -8.05
CA LYS A 117 -16.66 -25.21 -7.72
C LYS A 117 -16.11 -26.54 -8.25
N LYS A 118 -16.91 -27.61 -8.21
CA LYS A 118 -16.52 -28.91 -8.78
C LYS A 118 -16.45 -28.88 -10.30
N GLU A 119 -17.27 -28.10 -10.98
CA GLU A 119 -17.20 -27.91 -12.44
C GLU A 119 -15.94 -27.13 -12.83
N GLU A 120 -15.61 -26.06 -12.09
CA GLU A 120 -14.38 -25.28 -12.31
C GLU A 120 -13.11 -26.10 -12.03
N ASP A 121 -13.07 -26.84 -10.91
CA ASP A 121 -11.94 -27.71 -10.56
C ASP A 121 -11.83 -28.94 -11.48
N GLY A 122 -12.96 -29.39 -12.05
CA GLY A 122 -13.04 -30.53 -12.98
C GLY A 122 -12.69 -30.19 -14.43
N HIS A 123 -12.72 -28.91 -14.82
CA HIS A 123 -12.26 -28.43 -16.14
C HIS A 123 -10.79 -28.00 -16.15
N ALA A 124 -10.09 -28.02 -15.01
CA ALA A 124 -8.66 -27.76 -14.92
C ALA A 124 -7.78 -29.00 -15.24
N VAL A 125 -8.39 -30.10 -15.68
CA VAL A 125 -7.70 -31.33 -16.09
C VAL A 125 -8.08 -31.67 -17.53
N ASP A 126 -7.44 -31.02 -18.49
CA ASP A 126 -7.08 -31.67 -19.75
C ASP A 126 -5.71 -31.10 -20.21
N PRO A 127 -4.73 -31.96 -20.55
CA PRO A 127 -3.35 -31.59 -20.90
C PRO A 127 -3.20 -30.85 -22.24
#